data_AF-A0A840I972-F1
#
_entry.id   AF-A0A840I972-F1
#
_cell.length_a   1.000
_cell.length_b   1.000
_cell.length_c   1.000
_cell.angle_alpha   90.00
_cell.angle_beta   90.00
_cell.angle_gamma   90.00
#
_symmetry.space_group_name_H-M   'P 1'
#
loop_
_entity.id
_entity.type
_entity.pdbx_description
1 polymer ?
#
loop_
_entity_poly.entity_id
_entity_poly.type
_entity_poly.pdbx_seq_one_letter_code
_entity_poly.pdbx_strand_id
1 'polypeptide(L)' 'MADQVPAVGNILTLIERGDWERLTRALDPEVHWTTAAEDELHGPAAVVERLRRDPPPAPPAYHELRDGRLLRWIETPG' A
#
# COMPACT_ATOMS: atom_id res chain seq x y z
N MET A 1 14.03 -12.21 17.18
CA MET A 1 14.04 -10.80 16.75
C MET A 1 13.27 -10.76 15.45
N ALA A 2 11.95 -10.59 15.54
CA ALA A 2 11.14 -10.42 14.34
C ALA A 2 11.35 -8.98 13.91
N ASP A 3 12.05 -8.78 12.79
CA ASP A 3 12.03 -7.53 12.05
C ASP A 3 10.61 -7.39 11.49
N GLN A 4 9.65 -7.09 12.38
CA GLN A 4 8.29 -6.74 11.98
C GLN A 4 8.41 -5.40 11.29
N VAL A 5 8.57 -5.45 9.96
CA VAL A 5 8.69 -4.31 9.06
C VAL A 5 7.68 -3.23 9.47
N PRO A 6 8.10 -2.14 10.14
CA PRO A 6 7.18 -1.13 10.67
C PRO A 6 6.44 -0.37 9.56
N ALA A 7 6.77 -0.62 8.29
CA ALA A 7 6.13 0.00 7.14
C ALA A 7 4.73 -0.55 6.84
N VAL A 8 4.52 -1.88 6.77
CA VAL A 8 3.20 -2.43 6.36
C VAL A 8 2.11 -2.08 7.36
N GLY A 9 2.38 -2.26 8.65
CA GLY A 9 1.44 -1.88 9.71
C GLY A 9 1.14 -0.38 9.69
N ASN A 10 2.13 0.46 9.38
CA ASN A 10 1.93 1.89 9.22
C ASN A 10 1.07 2.23 7.99
N ILE A 11 1.30 1.58 6.83
CA ILE A 11 0.48 1.77 5.63
C ILE A 11 -0.99 1.39 5.90
N LEU A 12 -1.23 0.22 6.51
CA LEU A 12 -2.59 -0.21 6.88
C LEU A 12 -3.23 0.78 7.87
N THR A 13 -2.50 1.21 8.89
CA THR A 13 -2.99 2.20 9.86
C THR A 13 -3.35 3.53 9.20
N LEU A 14 -2.55 3.98 8.23
CA LEU A 14 -2.83 5.22 7.47
C LEU A 14 -4.10 5.08 6.62
N ILE A 15 -4.32 3.91 6.02
CA ILE A 15 -5.55 3.60 5.26
C ILE A 15 -6.76 3.57 6.20
N GLU A 16 -6.67 2.84 7.32
CA GLU A 16 -7.74 2.74 8.33
C GLU A 16 -8.13 4.09 8.92
N ARG A 17 -7.15 4.99 9.11
CA ARG A 17 -7.38 6.36 9.61
C ARG A 17 -7.85 7.33 8.53
N GLY A 18 -7.78 6.94 7.25
CA GLY A 18 -8.04 7.85 6.12
C GLY A 18 -7.01 8.98 6.00
N ASP A 19 -5.79 8.77 6.49
CA ASP A 19 -4.68 9.74 6.47
C ASP A 19 -4.00 9.77 5.08
N TRP A 20 -4.77 10.12 4.05
CA TRP A 20 -4.37 10.02 2.63
C TRP A 20 -3.14 10.86 2.28
N GLU A 21 -2.95 12.02 2.91
CA GLU A 21 -1.78 12.86 2.70
C GLU A 21 -0.49 12.19 3.18
N ARG A 22 -0.55 11.54 4.36
CA ARG A 22 0.58 10.79 4.90
C ARG A 22 0.81 9.50 4.12
N LEU A 23 -0.27 8.84 3.69
CA LEU A 23 -0.17 7.68 2.81
C LEU A 23 0.58 8.05 1.53
N THR A 24 0.16 9.12 0.85
CA THR A 24 0.81 9.61 -0.38
C THR A 24 2.32 9.83 -0.21
N ARG A 25 2.75 10.37 0.94
CA ARG A 25 4.18 10.59 1.25
C ARG A 25 4.95 9.30 1.55
N ALA A 26 4.25 8.26 1.99
CA ALA A 26 4.83 6.94 2.26
C ALA A 26 4.94 6.06 1.01
N LEU A 27 4.30 6.45 -0.10
CA LEU A 27 4.40 5.76 -1.38
C LEU A 27 5.60 6.27 -2.19
N ASP A 28 6.24 5.35 -2.90
CA ASP A 28 7.23 5.71 -3.92
C ASP A 28 6.53 6.36 -5.13
N PRO A 29 7.14 7.36 -5.81
CA PRO A 29 6.58 7.89 -7.06
C PRO A 29 6.34 6.81 -8.12
N GLU A 30 7.13 5.74 -8.12
CA GLU A 30 7.01 4.58 -9.01
C GLU A 30 6.28 3.41 -8.32
N VAL A 31 5.42 3.67 -7.32
CA VAL A 31 4.70 2.59 -6.63
C VAL A 31 3.83 1.78 -7.59
N HIS A 32 3.91 0.46 -7.47
CA HIS A 32 3.07 -0.50 -8.17
C HIS A 32 2.20 -1.24 -7.16
N TRP A 33 0.88 -1.15 -7.33
CA TRP A 33 -0.09 -1.82 -6.47
C TRP A 33 -0.93 -2.79 -7.29
N THR A 34 -0.87 -4.07 -6.96
CA THR A 34 -1.69 -5.13 -7.54
C THR A 34 -2.80 -5.46 -6.57
N THR A 35 -4.05 -5.24 -6.98
CA THR A 35 -5.23 -5.56 -6.17
C THR A 35 -5.53 -7.05 -6.18
N ALA A 36 -6.41 -7.51 -5.29
CA ALA A 36 -6.87 -8.89 -5.25
C ALA A 36 -7.63 -9.31 -6.53
N ALA A 37 -8.17 -8.32 -7.27
CA ALA A 37 -8.80 -8.52 -8.58
C ALA A 37 -7.79 -8.51 -9.74
N GLU A 38 -6.49 -8.54 -9.45
CA GLU A 38 -5.38 -8.46 -10.40
C GLU A 38 -5.30 -7.14 -11.18
N ASP A 39 -6.07 -6.10 -10.82
CA ASP A 39 -5.86 -4.75 -11.33
C ASP A 39 -4.51 -4.20 -10.87
N GLU A 40 -3.75 -3.63 -11.81
CA GLU A 40 -2.47 -2.97 -11.57
C GLU A 40 -2.65 -1.43 -11.54
N LEU A 41 -2.21 -0.82 -10.45
CA LEU A 41 -2.23 0.62 -10.26
C LEU A 41 -0.80 1.12 -10.18
N HIS A 42 -0.55 2.22 -10.89
CA HIS A 42 0.77 2.82 -10.97
C HIS A 42 0.74 4.25 -10.43
N GLY A 43 1.68 4.53 -9.52
CA GLY A 43 1.87 5.83 -8.92
C GLY A 43 0.92 6.12 -7.76
N PRO A 44 1.30 7.07 -6.89
CA PRO A 44 0.63 7.30 -5.62
C PRO A 44 -0.80 7.82 -5.78
N ALA A 45 -1.09 8.61 -6.82
CA ALA A 45 -2.42 9.14 -7.06
C ALA A 45 -3.45 8.03 -7.35
N ALA A 46 -3.14 7.13 -8.29
CA ALA A 46 -4.03 6.03 -8.65
C ALA A 46 -4.27 5.09 -7.47
N VAL A 47 -3.20 4.78 -6.72
CA VAL A 47 -3.27 3.97 -5.50
C VAL A 47 -4.19 4.61 -4.46
N VAL A 48 -3.98 5.88 -4.12
CA VAL A 48 -4.78 6.58 -3.11
C VAL A 48 -6.24 6.73 -3.54
N GLU A 49 -6.50 7.03 -4.82
CA GLU A 49 -7.88 7.12 -5.33
C GLU A 49 -8.62 5.77 -5.23
N ARG A 50 -7.94 4.66 -5.50
CA ARG A 50 -8.49 3.31 -5.32
C ARG A 50 -8.76 3.01 -3.84
N LEU A 51 -7.77 3.22 -2.98
CA LEU A 51 -7.84 2.90 -1.55
C LEU A 51 -8.91 3.72 -0.81
N ARG A 52 -9.20 4.93 -1.30
CA ARG A 52 -10.32 5.75 -0.80
C ARG A 52 -11.68 5.13 -1.04
N ARG A 53 -11.84 4.36 -2.13
CA ARG A 53 -13.12 3.75 -2.52
C ARG A 53 -13.27 2.38 -1.90
N ASP A 54 -12.20 1.61 -1.88
CA ASP A 54 -12.19 0.23 -1.41
C ASP A 54 -10.80 -0.09 -0.83
N PRO A 55 -10.66 -0.04 0.51
CA PRO A 55 -9.41 -0.36 1.18
C PRO A 55 -9.14 -1.88 1.14
N PRO A 56 -7.87 -2.31 1.20
CA PRO A 56 -7.52 -3.73 1.10
C PRO A 56 -8.13 -4.49 2.28
N PRO A 57 -8.74 -5.66 2.04
CA PRO A 57 -9.42 -6.44 3.08
C PRO A 57 -8.44 -7.11 4.06
N ALA A 58 -7.16 -7.22 3.68
CA ALA A 58 -6.14 -7.93 4.41
C ALA A 58 -4.75 -7.33 4.17
N PRO A 59 -3.75 -7.68 4.99
CA PRO A 59 -2.35 -7.41 4.69
C PRO A 59 -1.94 -7.97 3.31
N PRO A 60 -0.90 -7.38 2.68
CA PRO A 60 -0.46 -7.82 1.37
C PRO A 60 0.14 -9.23 1.43
N ALA A 61 -0.03 -9.98 0.35
CA ALA A 61 0.74 -11.20 0.12
C ALA A 61 2.22 -10.89 -0.14
N TYR A 62 2.51 -9.75 -0.77
CA TYR A 62 3.87 -9.27 -1.00
C TYR A 62 3.95 -7.75 -0.89
N HIS A 63 5.02 -7.24 -0.29
CA HIS A 63 5.34 -5.82 -0.31
C HIS A 63 6.84 -5.60 -0.49
N GLU A 64 7.19 -4.51 -1.14
CA GLU A 64 8.57 -4.09 -1.35
C GLU A 64 8.71 -2.61 -0.99
N LEU A 65 9.81 -2.30 -0.30
CA LEU A 65 10.16 -0.95 0.09
C LEU A 65 11.43 -0.50 -0.63
N ARG A 66 11.46 0.77 -1.02
CA ARG A 66 12.64 1.46 -1.53
C ARG A 66 12.80 2.76 -0.76
N ASP A 67 13.97 2.96 -0.13
CA ASP A 67 14.26 4.14 0.68
C ASP A 67 13.19 4.44 1.77
N GLY A 68 12.61 3.37 2.34
CA GLY A 68 11.54 3.47 3.35
C GLY A 68 10.16 3.83 2.80
N ARG A 69 10.00 3.90 1.48
CA ARG A 69 8.72 4.11 0.79
C ARG A 69 8.22 2.83 0.16
N LEU A 70 6.91 2.68 0.05
CA LEU A 70 6.29 1.54 -0.60
C LEU A 70 6.50 1.62 -2.11
N LEU A 71 7.27 0.69 -2.65
CA LEU A 71 7.50 0.54 -4.09
C LEU A 71 6.56 -0.50 -4.70
N ARG A 72 6.29 -1.61 -4.00
CA ARG A 72 5.40 -2.65 -4.52
C ARG A 72 4.45 -3.15 -3.44
N TRP A 73 3.21 -3.39 -3.81
CA TRP A 73 2.21 -4.02 -2.97
C TRP A 73 1.39 -4.99 -3.82
N ILE A 74 1.23 -6.22 -3.34
CA ILE A 74 0.39 -7.24 -3.97
C ILE A 74 -0.56 -7.73 -2.91
N GLU A 75 -1.85 -7.47 -3.11
CA GLU A 75 -2.91 -7.95 -2.24
C GLU A 75 -3.00 -9.48 -2.27
N THR A 76 -3.49 -10.04 -1.16
CA THR A 76 -3.79 -11.48 -1.13
C THR A 76 -5.04 -11.71 -1.97
N PRO A 77 -5.00 -12.55 -3.03
CA PRO A 77 -6.21 -12.94 -3.75
C PRO A 77 -7.17 -13.62 -2.78
N GLY A 78 -8.44 -13.19 -2.80
CA GLY A 78 -9.52 -13.69 -1.95
C GLY A 78 -10.12 -14.99 -2.45
#